data_AF-A0A4Q7FW76-F1
#
_entry.id   AF-A0A4Q7FW76-F1
#
_cell.length_a   1.000
_cell.length_b   1.000
_cell.length_c   1.000
_cell.angle_alpha   90.00
_cell.angle_beta   90.00
_cell.angle_gamma   90.00
#
_symmetry.space_group_name_H-M   'P 1'
#
loop_
_entity.id
_entity.type
_entity.pdbx_description
1 polymer ?
#
loop_
_entity_poly.entity_id
_entity_poly.type
_entity_poly.pdbx_seq_one_letter_code
_entity_poly.pdbx_strand_id
1 'polypeptide(L)'
;MGIRDKPTAPASPWQNGVAERLIGSIRRECLDHIIVFGETHLRGILRSYARYYNDIRTHRSLDKDAPVARPVQRTGSIKSHVILGGLHHHYARA
;
A
#
# COMPACT_ATOMS: atom_id res chain seq x y z
N MET A 1 21.05 1.81 -18.77
CA MET A 1 20.11 0.98 -17.99
C MET A 1 19.34 -0.06 -18.80
N GLY A 2 19.54 -0.28 -20.11
CA GLY A 2 19.03 -1.47 -20.84
C GLY A 2 17.52 -1.75 -20.86
N ILE A 3 16.70 -0.94 -20.20
CA ILE A 3 15.25 -1.08 -20.12
C ILE A 3 14.63 -0.60 -21.43
N ARG A 4 13.74 -1.42 -22.01
CA ARG A 4 12.93 -1.08 -23.18
C ARG A 4 11.46 -0.97 -22.79
N ASP A 5 10.74 -0.07 -23.43
CA ASP A 5 9.30 0.04 -23.28
C ASP A 5 8.62 -1.23 -23.82
N LYS A 6 7.52 -1.59 -23.16
CA LYS A 6 6.63 -2.67 -23.60
C LYS A 6 5.19 -2.18 -23.41
N PRO A 7 4.62 -1.49 -24.41
CA PRO A 7 3.25 -1.00 -24.30
C PRO A 7 2.27 -2.16 -24.23
N THR A 8 1.19 -1.95 -23.48
CA THR A 8 0.03 -2.85 -23.46
C THR A 8 -0.58 -2.87 -24.87
N ALA A 9 -0.92 -4.04 -25.38
CA ALA A 9 -1.58 -4.16 -26.68
C ALA A 9 -2.98 -3.54 -26.61
N PRO A 10 -3.48 -2.98 -27.74
CA PRO A 10 -4.85 -2.47 -27.81
C PRO A 10 -5.87 -3.52 -27.34
N ALA A 11 -6.87 -3.06 -26.57
CA ALA A 11 -7.96 -3.90 -26.04
C ALA A 11 -7.49 -5.13 -25.23
N SER A 12 -6.30 -5.09 -24.62
CA SER A 12 -5.73 -6.22 -23.87
C SER A 12 -5.56 -5.94 -22.36
N PRO A 13 -6.66 -5.79 -21.59
CA PRO A 13 -6.60 -5.41 -20.17
C PRO A 13 -5.83 -6.41 -19.29
N TRP A 14 -5.84 -7.69 -19.66
CA TRP A 14 -5.15 -8.75 -18.90
C TRP A 14 -3.62 -8.54 -18.83
N GLN A 15 -3.04 -7.79 -19.76
CA GLN A 15 -1.60 -7.51 -19.79
C GLN A 15 -1.15 -6.51 -18.72
N ASN A 16 -2.08 -5.76 -18.12
CA ASN A 16 -1.78 -4.74 -17.10
C ASN A 16 -2.51 -4.98 -15.77
N GLY A 17 -3.03 -6.20 -15.56
CA GLY A 17 -3.88 -6.50 -14.39
C GLY A 17 -3.19 -6.25 -13.03
N VAL A 18 -1.87 -6.35 -12.95
CA VAL A 18 -1.11 -6.07 -11.71
C VAL A 18 -1.17 -4.59 -11.34
N ALA A 19 -0.88 -3.69 -12.28
CA ALA A 19 -0.90 -2.26 -12.03
C ALA A 19 -2.34 -1.76 -11.78
N GLU A 20 -3.31 -2.26 -12.56
CA GLU A 20 -4.72 -1.94 -12.36
C GLU A 20 -5.22 -2.39 -10.99
N ARG A 21 -4.85 -3.61 -10.57
CA ARG A 21 -5.17 -4.11 -9.22
C ARG A 21 -4.56 -3.21 -8.14
N LEU A 22 -3.30 -2.81 -8.30
CA LEU A 22 -2.62 -1.92 -7.35
C LEU A 22 -3.34 -0.56 -7.25
N ILE A 23 -3.66 0.08 -8.37
CA ILE A 23 -4.39 1.35 -8.41
C ILE A 23 -5.76 1.19 -7.73
N GLY A 24 -6.48 0.11 -8.02
CA GLY A 24 -7.76 -0.18 -7.37
C GLY A 24 -7.64 -0.33 -5.85
N SER A 25 -6.56 -0.96 -5.35
CA SER A 25 -6.29 -1.05 -3.91
C SER A 25 -6.01 0.31 -3.29
N ILE A 26 -5.17 1.15 -3.93
CA ILE A 26 -4.90 2.51 -3.46
C ILE A 26 -6.20 3.32 -3.35
N ARG A 27 -7.10 3.20 -4.32
CA ARG A 27 -8.39 3.90 -4.29
C ARG A 27 -9.28 3.41 -3.15
N ARG A 28 -9.61 2.12 -3.14
CA ARG A 28 -10.54 1.51 -2.16
C ARG A 28 -10.07 1.58 -0.72
N GLU A 29 -8.76 1.59 -0.49
CA GLU A 29 -8.17 1.55 0.85
C GLU A 29 -7.69 2.92 1.32
N CYS A 30 -7.68 3.94 0.46
CA CYS A 30 -7.12 5.25 0.81
C CYS A 30 -7.83 6.42 0.12
N LEU A 31 -7.72 6.54 -1.21
CA LEU A 31 -8.12 7.77 -1.90
C LEU A 31 -9.63 7.98 -1.96
N ASP A 32 -10.44 6.92 -1.91
CA ASP A 32 -11.90 7.06 -1.87
C ASP A 32 -12.41 7.56 -0.49
N HIS A 33 -11.51 7.69 0.51
CA HIS A 33 -11.83 8.12 1.87
C HIS A 33 -11.20 9.47 2.26
N ILE A 34 -10.39 10.09 1.39
CA ILE A 34 -9.64 11.30 1.71
C ILE A 34 -9.88 12.38 0.67
N ILE A 35 -10.20 13.58 1.12
CA ILE A 35 -10.30 14.75 0.24
C ILE A 35 -8.90 15.28 -0.07
N VAL A 36 -8.54 15.28 -1.34
CA VAL A 36 -7.22 15.72 -1.82
C VAL A 36 -7.27 17.21 -2.20
N PHE A 37 -6.62 18.04 -1.41
CA PHE A 37 -6.55 19.49 -1.62
C PHE A 37 -5.56 19.96 -2.71
N GLY A 38 -4.72 19.06 -3.23
CA GLY A 38 -3.77 19.41 -4.29
C GLY A 38 -2.69 18.35 -4.49
N GLU A 39 -1.80 18.59 -5.46
CA GLU A 39 -0.79 17.63 -5.88
C GLU A 39 0.21 17.28 -4.77
N THR A 40 0.74 18.27 -4.05
CA THR A 40 1.67 18.05 -2.94
C THR A 40 1.03 17.20 -1.85
N HIS A 41 -0.25 17.46 -1.55
CA HIS A 41 -1.01 16.68 -0.58
C HIS A 41 -1.19 15.23 -1.07
N LEU A 42 -1.58 15.04 -2.34
CA LEU A 42 -1.70 13.71 -2.95
C LEU A 42 -0.39 12.92 -2.88
N ARG A 43 0.74 13.55 -3.24
CA ARG A 43 2.05 12.90 -3.17
C ARG A 43 2.40 12.47 -1.74
N GLY A 44 2.06 13.29 -0.74
CA GLY A 44 2.21 12.96 0.68
C GLY A 44 1.37 11.76 1.12
N ILE A 45 0.09 11.73 0.70
CA ILE A 45 -0.83 10.61 0.95
C ILE A 45 -0.29 9.33 0.31
N LEU A 46 0.05 9.38 -0.98
CA LEU A 46 0.55 8.21 -1.72
C LEU A 46 1.86 7.67 -1.16
N ARG A 47 2.76 8.55 -0.68
CA ARG A 47 3.98 8.12 0.01
C ARG A 47 3.67 7.40 1.32
N SER A 48 2.73 7.92 2.10
CA SER A 48 2.27 7.27 3.34
C SER A 48 1.60 5.93 3.06
N TYR A 49 0.76 5.85 2.03
CA TYR A 49 0.14 4.61 1.59
C TYR A 49 1.18 3.59 1.12
N ALA A 50 2.17 4.00 0.33
CA ALA A 50 3.23 3.11 -0.13
C ALA A 50 4.02 2.50 1.04
N ARG A 51 4.32 3.29 2.07
CA ARG A 51 4.95 2.78 3.30
C ARG A 51 4.04 1.77 4.00
N TYR A 52 2.78 2.11 4.20
CA TYR A 52 1.80 1.19 4.78
C TYR A 52 1.69 -0.13 3.98
N TYR A 53 1.58 -0.05 2.66
CA TYR A 53 1.41 -1.19 1.77
C TYR A 53 2.59 -2.17 1.84
N ASN A 54 3.81 -1.64 1.90
CA ASN A 54 5.04 -2.42 1.89
C ASN A 54 5.46 -2.91 3.28
N ASP A 55 5.25 -2.13 4.33
CA ASP A 55 5.80 -2.43 5.66
C ASP A 55 4.79 -3.09 6.61
N ILE A 56 3.49 -2.92 6.36
CA ILE A 56 2.45 -3.17 7.38
C ILE A 56 1.23 -3.94 6.85
N ARG A 57 0.72 -3.57 5.67
CA ARG A 57 -0.47 -4.16 5.08
C ARG A 57 -0.26 -5.66 4.88
N THR A 58 -1.23 -6.46 5.30
CA THR A 58 -1.14 -7.92 5.17
C THR A 58 -1.45 -8.36 3.75
N HIS A 59 -0.68 -9.30 3.22
CA HIS A 59 -0.89 -9.86 1.88
C HIS A 59 -1.13 -11.35 1.97
N ARG A 60 -2.29 -11.80 1.49
CA ARG A 60 -2.69 -13.22 1.55
C ARG A 60 -1.69 -14.14 0.83
N SER A 61 -1.09 -13.68 -0.27
CA SER A 61 -0.08 -14.44 -1.01
C SER A 61 1.27 -14.55 -0.30
N LEU A 62 1.49 -13.75 0.75
CA LEU A 62 2.71 -13.72 1.54
C LEU A 62 2.47 -14.26 2.96
N ASP A 63 1.61 -15.27 3.10
CA ASP A 63 1.20 -15.83 4.40
C ASP A 63 0.71 -14.76 5.41
N LYS A 64 -0.01 -13.75 4.88
CA LYS A 64 -0.50 -12.58 5.63
C LYS A 64 0.60 -11.67 6.18
N ASP A 65 1.84 -11.81 5.73
CA ASP A 65 2.91 -10.84 6.00
C ASP A 65 2.85 -9.66 5.02
N ALA A 66 3.73 -8.67 5.24
CA ALA A 66 3.96 -7.54 4.35
C ALA A 66 5.11 -7.83 3.35
N PRO A 67 5.19 -7.10 2.21
CA PRO A 67 6.28 -7.26 1.25
C PRO A 67 7.66 -7.05 1.85
N VAL A 68 7.77 -6.12 2.80
CA VAL A 68 8.95 -5.92 3.63
C VAL A 68 8.76 -6.71 4.91
N ALA A 69 9.45 -7.85 4.98
CA ALA A 69 9.38 -8.76 6.12
C ALA A 69 9.90 -8.12 7.41
N ARG A 70 9.35 -8.57 8.53
CA ARG A 70 9.70 -8.07 9.87
C ARG A 70 9.62 -9.18 10.92
N PRO A 71 10.44 -9.13 11.97
CA PRO A 71 10.41 -10.15 13.01
C PRO A 71 9.10 -10.13 13.80
N VAL A 72 8.62 -11.30 14.20
CA VAL A 72 7.43 -11.44 15.05
C VAL A 72 7.73 -10.90 16.45
N GLN A 73 6.92 -9.95 16.90
CA GLN A 73 7.02 -9.37 18.23
C GLN A 73 6.21 -10.21 19.23
N ARG A 74 6.90 -11.03 20.04
CA ARG A 74 6.27 -11.98 20.98
C ARG A 74 5.94 -11.37 22.35
N THR A 75 6.77 -10.45 22.82
CA THR A 75 6.71 -9.85 24.16
C THR A 75 6.54 -8.33 24.07
N GLY A 76 6.13 -7.70 25.18
CA GLY A 76 5.93 -6.24 25.25
C GLY A 76 4.46 -5.82 25.24
N SER A 77 4.20 -4.56 25.60
CA SER A 77 2.84 -3.99 25.61
C SER A 77 2.39 -3.62 24.21
N ILE A 78 1.13 -3.90 23.88
CA ILE A 78 0.57 -3.59 22.56
C ILE A 78 0.33 -2.07 22.47
N LYS A 79 0.90 -1.45 21.44
CA LYS A 79 0.71 -0.05 21.06
C LYS A 79 0.00 0.03 19.71
N SER A 80 -0.91 1.00 19.58
CA SER A 80 -1.61 1.30 18.34
C SER A 80 -0.97 2.52 17.67
N HIS A 81 -0.65 2.39 16.39
CA HIS A 81 -0.11 3.45 15.55
C HIS A 81 -1.12 3.79 14.46
N VAL A 82 -1.52 5.06 14.43
CA VAL A 82 -2.47 5.57 13.45
C VAL A 82 -1.77 5.76 12.10
N ILE A 83 -2.44 5.34 11.02
CA ILE A 83 -1.94 5.42 9.65
C ILE A 83 -2.99 6.11 8.78
N LEU A 84 -2.54 6.96 7.85
CA LEU A 84 -3.41 7.68 6.90
C LEU A 84 -4.57 8.40 7.59
N GLY A 85 -4.27 9.12 8.68
CA GLY A 85 -5.24 9.93 9.41
C GLY A 85 -6.30 9.13 10.17
N GLY A 86 -6.08 7.85 10.48
CA GLY A 86 -7.05 7.01 11.20
C GLY A 86 -7.68 5.93 10.35
N LEU A 87 -7.45 5.97 9.03
CA LEU A 87 -8.04 4.99 8.11
C LEU A 87 -7.51 3.58 8.36
N HIS A 88 -6.27 3.48 8.80
CA HIS A 88 -5.62 2.22 9.16
C HIS A 88 -4.97 2.31 10.52
N HIS A 89 -4.86 1.17 11.19
CA HIS A 89 -4.15 1.05 12.47
C HIS A 89 -3.14 -0.08 12.40
N HIS A 90 -1.95 0.17 12.94
CA HIS A 90 -0.94 -0.83 13.12
C HIS A 90 -0.72 -1.10 14.60
N TYR A 91 -0.87 -2.36 15.00
CA TYR A 91 -0.64 -2.81 16.36
C TYR A 91 0.72 -3.49 16.46
N ALA A 92 1.59 -2.96 17.30
CA ALA A 92 2.94 -3.45 17.53
C ALA A 92 3.23 -3.58 19.02
N ARG A 93 4.12 -4.48 19.42
CA ARG A 93 4.63 -4.55 20.79
C ARG A 93 5.91 -3.73 20.94
N ALA A 94 6.03 -3.02 22.07
CA ALA A 94 7.22 -2.23 22.46
C ALA A 94 8.09 -2.97 23.48
#